data_AF-A0A7X0CQB7-F1
#
_entry.id   AF-A0A7X0CQB7-F1
#
_cell.length_a   1.000
_cell.length_b   1.000
_cell.length_c   1.000
_cell.angle_alpha   90.00
_cell.angle_beta   90.00
_cell.angle_gamma   90.00
#
_symmetry.space_group_name_H-M   'P 1'
#
loop_
_entity.id
_entity.type
_entity.pdbx_description
1 polymer ?
#
loop_
_entity_poly.entity_id
_entity_poly.type
_entity_poly.pdbx_seq_one_letter_code
_entity_poly.pdbx_strand_id
1 'polypeptide(L)'
;MKDQLINKLHSYLVQNHLDLLISLQEDHRLSHYLQHKVESVTELWQELQVANRPAYVIEALCMEELTKDLRPSRFEYVRTLLEDEFEEAYLHMSSSGILTYEVINLIGACEPIFELFGFGEENEDARGIKYAVMGMIAEYLER
;
A
#
# COMPACT_ATOMS: atom_id res chain seq x y z
N MET A 1 -15.63 18.09 0.96
CA MET A 1 -15.68 16.62 0.85
C MET A 1 -14.62 16.09 -0.11
N LYS A 2 -14.64 16.41 -1.42
CA LYS A 2 -13.61 15.94 -2.37
C LYS A 2 -12.18 16.22 -1.89
N ASP A 3 -11.86 17.47 -1.53
CA ASP A 3 -10.52 17.82 -1.02
C ASP A 3 -10.15 17.09 0.28
N GLN A 4 -11.13 16.78 1.13
CA GLN A 4 -10.91 16.02 2.37
C GLN A 4 -10.58 14.55 2.05
N LEU A 5 -11.29 13.93 1.11
CA LEU A 5 -11.00 12.57 0.64
C LEU A 5 -9.64 12.50 -0.05
N ILE A 6 -9.26 13.52 -0.85
CA ILE A 6 -7.92 13.60 -1.45
C ILE A 6 -6.84 13.62 -0.36
N ASN A 7 -6.99 14.49 0.65
CA ASN A 7 -6.02 14.59 1.74
C ASN A 7 -5.93 13.30 2.57
N LYS A 8 -7.06 12.62 2.80
CA LYS A 8 -7.08 11.33 3.50
C LYS A 8 -6.46 10.21 2.68
N LEU A 9 -6.78 10.11 1.40
CA LEU A 9 -6.18 9.13 0.50
C LEU A 9 -4.67 9.35 0.40
N HIS A 10 -4.22 10.60 0.25
CA HIS A 10 -2.80 10.93 0.28
C HIS A 10 -2.13 10.49 1.60
N SER A 11 -2.75 10.80 2.74
CA SER A 11 -2.23 10.38 4.05
C SER A 11 -2.16 8.86 4.20
N TYR A 12 -3.16 8.15 3.65
CA TYR A 12 -3.20 6.70 3.61
C TYR A 12 -2.04 6.12 2.78
N LEU A 13 -1.75 6.70 1.60
CA LEU A 13 -0.62 6.29 0.77
C LEU A 13 0.73 6.56 1.46
N VAL A 14 0.90 7.71 2.12
CA VAL A 14 2.11 8.03 2.88
C VAL A 14 2.39 7.01 3.99
N GLN A 15 1.34 6.48 4.62
CA GLN A 15 1.48 5.55 5.74
C GLN A 15 1.65 4.10 5.29
N ASN A 16 0.94 3.69 4.23
CA ASN A 16 0.81 2.28 3.88
C ASN A 16 1.38 1.93 2.51
N HIS A 17 1.57 2.88 1.60
CA HIS A 17 1.94 2.60 0.20
C HIS A 17 3.00 3.58 -0.29
N LEU A 18 4.10 3.67 0.46
CA LEU A 18 5.24 4.54 0.13
C LEU A 18 5.85 4.21 -1.23
N ASP A 19 5.86 2.92 -1.59
CA ASP A 19 6.24 2.41 -2.90
C ASP A 19 5.42 3.02 -4.04
N LEU A 20 4.08 2.95 -3.93
CA LEU A 20 3.17 3.54 -4.90
C LEU A 20 3.29 5.08 -4.92
N LEU A 21 3.39 5.70 -3.74
CA LEU A 21 3.52 7.15 -3.63
C LEU A 21 4.76 7.67 -4.36
N ILE A 22 5.91 7.04 -4.15
CA ILE A 22 7.18 7.44 -4.77
C ILE A 22 7.11 7.25 -6.28
N SER A 23 6.63 6.09 -6.76
CA SER A 23 6.43 5.85 -8.19
C SER A 23 5.53 6.91 -8.85
N LEU A 24 4.40 7.26 -8.21
CA LEU A 24 3.51 8.30 -8.71
C LEU A 24 4.12 9.70 -8.70
N GLN A 25 5.00 10.01 -7.76
CA GLN A 25 5.73 11.28 -7.70
C GLN A 25 6.80 11.38 -8.77
N GLU A 26 7.60 10.33 -8.96
CA GLU A 26 8.62 10.26 -10.01
C GLU A 26 7.99 10.46 -11.39
N ASP A 27 6.82 9.84 -11.63
CA ASP A 27 6.09 9.99 -12.89
C ASP A 27 5.31 11.31 -13.01
N HIS A 28 5.31 12.15 -11.98
CA HIS A 28 4.52 13.40 -11.91
C HIS A 28 3.01 13.17 -12.06
N ARG A 29 2.51 11.99 -11.64
CA ARG A 29 1.12 11.55 -11.77
C ARG A 29 0.31 11.56 -10.48
N LEU A 30 0.93 11.83 -9.33
CA LEU A 30 0.27 11.75 -8.01
C LEU A 30 -1.04 12.57 -7.94
N SER A 31 -1.01 13.85 -8.32
CA SER A 31 -2.21 14.71 -8.27
C SER A 31 -3.34 14.17 -9.14
N HIS A 32 -3.00 13.70 -10.35
CA HIS A 32 -3.97 13.12 -11.28
C HIS A 32 -4.55 11.80 -10.72
N TYR A 33 -3.70 10.93 -10.17
CA TYR A 33 -4.13 9.68 -9.55
C TYR A 33 -5.13 9.93 -8.42
N LEU A 34 -4.81 10.83 -7.48
CA LEU A 34 -5.68 11.14 -6.34
C LEU A 34 -7.02 11.72 -6.78
N GLN A 35 -7.02 12.64 -7.75
CA GLN A 35 -8.24 13.23 -8.28
C GLN A 35 -9.12 12.17 -8.94
N HIS A 36 -8.55 11.38 -9.86
CA HIS A 36 -9.28 10.34 -10.57
C HIS A 36 -9.84 9.27 -9.62
N LYS A 37 -9.07 8.86 -8.60
CA LYS A 37 -9.51 7.90 -7.59
C LYS A 37 -10.69 8.45 -6.77
N VAL A 38 -10.60 9.70 -6.31
CA VAL A 38 -11.71 10.35 -5.58
C VAL A 38 -12.93 10.59 -6.47
N GLU A 39 -12.73 10.82 -7.77
CA GLU A 39 -13.83 10.93 -8.72
C GLU A 39 -14.64 9.63 -8.84
N SER A 40 -13.98 8.46 -8.76
CA SER A 40 -14.66 7.16 -8.88
C SER A 40 -15.67 6.86 -7.76
N VAL A 41 -15.56 7.54 -6.61
CA VAL A 41 -16.52 7.40 -5.49
C VAL A 41 -17.55 8.54 -5.42
N THR A 42 -17.62 9.40 -6.44
CA THR A 42 -18.56 10.52 -6.48
C THR A 42 -20.01 10.04 -6.45
N GLU A 43 -20.33 8.97 -7.18
CA GLU A 43 -21.69 8.40 -7.19
C GLU A 43 -22.08 7.85 -5.80
N LEU A 44 -21.19 7.06 -5.18
CA LEU A 44 -21.38 6.56 -3.82
C LEU A 44 -21.59 7.70 -2.81
N TRP A 45 -20.79 8.76 -2.90
CA TRP A 45 -20.93 9.94 -2.05
C TRP A 45 -22.32 10.58 -2.20
N GLN A 46 -22.80 10.76 -3.43
CA GLN A 46 -24.10 11.37 -3.70
C GLN A 46 -25.26 10.51 -3.20
N GLU A 47 -25.21 9.19 -3.39
CA GLU A 47 -26.23 8.26 -2.89
C GLU A 47 -26.33 8.32 -1.36
N LEU A 48 -25.19 8.32 -0.67
CA LEU A 48 -25.14 8.36 0.79
C LEU A 48 -25.62 9.71 1.34
N GLN A 49 -25.39 10.81 0.62
CA GLN A 49 -25.94 12.13 0.95
C GLN A 49 -27.47 12.15 0.82
N VAL A 50 -28.02 11.59 -0.26
CA VAL A 50 -29.48 11.50 -0.45
C VAL A 50 -30.11 10.63 0.64
N ALA A 51 -29.42 9.58 1.08
CA ALA A 51 -29.83 8.74 2.21
C ALA A 51 -29.70 9.44 3.60
N ASN A 52 -29.35 10.73 3.63
CA ASN A 52 -29.17 11.56 4.83
C ASN A 52 -28.22 10.94 5.86
N ARG A 53 -27.16 10.27 5.38
CA ARG A 53 -26.12 9.70 6.26
C ARG A 53 -25.27 10.82 6.87
N PRO A 54 -24.80 10.67 8.12
CA PRO A 54 -23.87 11.63 8.72
C PRO A 54 -22.56 11.72 7.93
N ALA A 55 -21.98 12.92 7.83
CA ALA A 55 -20.78 13.16 7.02
C ALA A 55 -19.60 12.21 7.33
N TYR A 56 -19.37 11.90 8.61
CA TYR A 56 -18.31 10.99 9.03
C TYR A 56 -18.54 9.54 8.55
N VAL A 57 -19.80 9.10 8.42
CA VAL A 57 -20.15 7.78 7.88
C VAL A 57 -19.89 7.75 6.39
N ILE A 58 -20.29 8.81 5.68
CA ILE A 58 -20.07 8.90 4.23
C ILE A 58 -18.58 8.85 3.93
N GLU A 59 -17.80 9.63 4.68
CA GLU A 59 -16.35 9.68 4.53
C GLU A 59 -15.69 8.32 4.78
N ALA A 60 -16.10 7.60 5.82
CA ALA A 60 -15.59 6.26 6.12
C ALA A 60 -15.89 5.27 4.99
N LEU A 61 -17.13 5.26 4.46
CA LEU A 61 -17.53 4.38 3.36
C LEU A 61 -16.82 4.71 2.05
N CYS A 62 -16.65 6.00 1.74
CA CYS A 62 -15.86 6.41 0.58
C CYS A 62 -14.40 5.98 0.73
N MET A 63 -13.80 6.14 1.91
CA MET A 63 -12.42 5.68 2.13
C MET A 63 -12.27 4.18 2.01
N GLU A 64 -13.22 3.40 2.54
CA GLU A 64 -13.24 1.93 2.41
C GLU A 64 -13.20 1.50 0.94
N GLU A 65 -13.99 2.14 0.09
CA GLU A 65 -14.02 1.87 -1.36
C GLU A 65 -12.74 2.35 -2.06
N LEU A 66 -12.22 3.53 -1.69
CA LEU A 66 -11.00 4.12 -2.28
C LEU A 66 -9.74 3.27 -2.01
N THR A 67 -9.67 2.58 -0.88
CA THR A 67 -8.50 1.79 -0.47
C THR A 67 -8.67 0.30 -0.66
N LYS A 68 -9.81 -0.15 -1.21
CA LYS A 68 -10.13 -1.57 -1.35
C LYS A 68 -9.12 -2.34 -2.22
N ASP A 69 -8.79 -1.79 -3.38
CA ASP A 69 -7.80 -2.37 -4.32
C ASP A 69 -6.35 -2.13 -3.91
N LEU A 70 -6.13 -1.29 -2.90
CA LEU A 70 -4.81 -1.04 -2.33
C LEU A 70 -4.46 -2.03 -1.22
N ARG A 71 -5.45 -2.76 -0.69
CA ARG A 71 -5.22 -3.72 0.40
C ARG A 71 -4.96 -5.12 -0.15
N PRO A 72 -4.01 -5.85 0.45
CA PRO A 72 -3.13 -5.46 1.54
C PRO A 72 -1.91 -4.69 1.03
N SER A 73 -1.23 -4.00 1.93
CA SER A 73 -0.02 -3.26 1.59
C SER A 73 1.16 -4.20 1.38
N ARG A 74 1.70 -4.25 0.16
CA ARG A 74 2.98 -4.90 -0.14
C ARG A 74 4.13 -4.29 0.68
N PHE A 75 4.11 -2.98 0.88
CA PHE A 75 5.11 -2.29 1.69
C PHE A 75 5.10 -2.75 3.14
N GLU A 76 3.93 -2.77 3.77
CA GLU A 76 3.80 -3.22 5.16
C GLU A 76 4.12 -4.71 5.29
N TYR A 77 3.65 -5.51 4.33
CA TYR A 77 3.89 -6.95 4.30
C TYR A 77 5.40 -7.29 4.22
N VAL A 78 6.12 -6.69 3.26
CA VAL A 78 7.57 -6.90 3.12
C VAL A 78 8.33 -6.36 4.32
N ARG A 79 7.95 -5.18 4.83
CA ARG A 79 8.56 -4.60 6.02
C ARG A 79 8.39 -5.49 7.24
N THR A 80 7.18 -6.02 7.46
CA THR A 80 6.87 -6.92 8.59
C THR A 80 7.65 -8.22 8.47
N LEU A 81 7.71 -8.83 7.27
CA LEU A 81 8.54 -10.02 7.05
C LEU A 81 10.03 -9.76 7.28
N LEU A 82 10.52 -8.59 6.87
CA LEU A 82 11.91 -8.20 7.10
C LEU A 82 12.19 -8.03 8.60
N GLU A 83 11.27 -7.42 9.35
CA GLU A 83 11.36 -7.27 10.81
C GLU A 83 11.33 -8.62 11.54
N ASP A 84 10.36 -9.48 11.21
CA ASP A 84 10.11 -10.74 11.91
C ASP A 84 11.15 -11.84 11.59
N GLU A 85 11.58 -11.94 10.32
CA GLU A 85 12.38 -13.07 9.85
C GLU A 85 13.84 -12.69 9.54
N PHE A 86 14.14 -11.39 9.40
CA PHE A 86 15.46 -10.86 9.04
C PHE A 86 15.87 -9.67 9.94
N GLU A 87 15.60 -9.80 11.24
CA GLU A 87 15.74 -8.74 12.25
C GLU A 87 17.08 -7.98 12.17
N GLU A 88 18.20 -8.67 11.99
CA GLU A 88 19.53 -8.04 11.89
C GLU A 88 19.62 -7.06 10.71
N ALA A 89 19.13 -7.48 9.53
CA ALA A 89 19.09 -6.63 8.34
C ALA A 89 18.12 -5.46 8.54
N TYR A 90 16.94 -5.72 9.11
CA TYR A 90 15.97 -4.68 9.45
C TYR A 90 16.57 -3.60 10.37
N LEU A 91 17.20 -3.99 11.47
CA LEU A 91 17.80 -3.08 12.43
C LEU A 91 18.97 -2.30 11.82
N HIS A 92 19.79 -2.95 10.98
CA HIS A 92 20.87 -2.28 10.26
C HIS A 92 20.32 -1.22 9.29
N MET A 93 19.32 -1.57 8.46
CA MET A 93 18.70 -0.64 7.51
C MET A 93 17.97 0.51 8.21
N SER A 94 17.31 0.21 9.34
CA SER A 94 16.61 1.20 10.16
C SER A 94 17.59 2.20 10.79
N SER A 95 18.66 1.71 11.42
CA SER A 95 19.67 2.56 12.06
C SER A 95 20.51 3.39 11.08
N SER A 96 20.68 2.90 9.84
CA SER A 96 21.33 3.64 8.75
C SER A 96 20.39 4.56 7.97
N GLY A 97 19.08 4.53 8.24
CA GLY A 97 18.09 5.39 7.60
C GLY A 97 17.73 5.01 6.17
N ILE A 98 18.04 3.78 5.73
CA ILE A 98 17.78 3.30 4.36
C ILE A 98 16.59 2.32 4.27
N LEU A 99 15.99 1.94 5.40
CA LEU A 99 14.93 0.92 5.46
C LEU A 99 13.82 1.13 4.43
N THR A 100 13.28 2.35 4.32
CA THR A 100 12.20 2.63 3.36
C THR A 100 12.62 2.37 1.92
N TYR A 101 13.84 2.76 1.56
CA TYR A 101 14.37 2.56 0.21
C TYR A 101 14.61 1.07 -0.09
N GLU A 102 15.19 0.35 0.87
CA GLU A 102 15.44 -1.09 0.73
C GLU A 102 14.14 -1.89 0.65
N VAL A 103 13.11 -1.54 1.43
CA VAL A 103 11.79 -2.16 1.33
C VAL A 103 11.18 -1.94 -0.05
N ILE A 104 11.32 -0.74 -0.65
CA ILE A 104 10.83 -0.47 -2.01
C ILE A 104 11.56 -1.33 -3.05
N ASN A 105 12.88 -1.44 -2.94
CA ASN A 105 13.68 -2.30 -3.82
C ASN A 105 13.28 -3.78 -3.69
N LEU A 106 13.06 -4.25 -2.45
CA LEU A 106 12.59 -5.60 -2.16
C LEU A 106 11.20 -5.87 -2.75
N ILE A 107 10.27 -4.91 -2.67
CA ILE A 107 8.96 -5.03 -3.33
C ILE A 107 9.16 -5.22 -4.84
N GLY A 108 10.02 -4.40 -5.47
CA GLY A 108 10.35 -4.53 -6.88
C GLY A 108 10.95 -5.89 -7.24
N ALA A 109 11.82 -6.44 -6.39
CA ALA A 109 12.37 -7.79 -6.55
C ALA A 109 11.31 -8.89 -6.37
N CYS A 110 10.32 -8.67 -5.51
CA CYS A 110 9.22 -9.59 -5.24
C CYS A 110 8.05 -9.47 -6.21
N GLU A 111 8.03 -8.49 -7.12
CA GLU A 111 6.92 -8.24 -8.05
C GLU A 111 6.45 -9.51 -8.80
N PRO A 112 7.36 -10.34 -9.38
CA PRO A 112 6.92 -11.57 -10.07
C PRO A 112 6.24 -12.58 -9.14
N ILE A 113 6.59 -12.58 -7.85
CA ILE A 113 5.97 -13.44 -6.83
C ILE A 113 4.58 -12.90 -6.49
N PHE A 114 4.44 -11.59 -6.27
CA PHE A 114 3.13 -10.98 -6.00
C PHE A 114 2.15 -11.19 -7.15
N GLU A 115 2.61 -11.09 -8.40
CA GLU A 115 1.81 -11.37 -9.59
C GLU A 115 1.43 -12.85 -9.71
N LEU A 116 2.39 -13.77 -9.52
CA LEU A 116 2.16 -15.21 -9.62
C LEU A 116 1.15 -15.73 -8.59
N PHE A 117 1.25 -15.25 -7.36
CA PHE A 117 0.37 -15.66 -6.27
C PHE A 117 -0.92 -14.82 -6.20
N GLY A 118 -1.00 -13.70 -6.92
CA GLY A 118 -2.14 -12.80 -6.92
C GLY A 118 -2.37 -12.13 -5.58
N PHE A 119 -1.32 -11.56 -4.97
CA PHE A 119 -1.36 -11.01 -3.61
C PHE A 119 -2.54 -10.05 -3.35
N GLY A 120 -3.35 -10.39 -2.35
CA GLY A 120 -4.61 -9.74 -1.99
C GLY A 120 -5.09 -10.19 -0.60
N GLU A 121 -6.17 -9.57 -0.08
CA GLU A 121 -6.67 -9.83 1.29
C GLU A 121 -7.04 -11.31 1.50
N GLU A 122 -7.39 -12.03 0.44
CA GLU A 122 -7.77 -13.45 0.52
C GLU A 122 -6.58 -14.41 0.65
N ASN A 123 -5.37 -13.98 0.31
CA ASN A 123 -4.21 -14.87 0.19
C ASN A 123 -2.89 -14.33 0.76
N GLU A 124 -2.90 -13.17 1.41
CA GLU A 124 -1.71 -12.62 2.09
C GLU A 124 -1.13 -13.57 3.16
N ASP A 125 -2.00 -14.32 3.85
CA ASP A 125 -1.62 -15.30 4.87
C ASP A 125 -1.25 -16.68 4.28
N ALA A 126 -1.29 -16.84 2.95
CA ALA A 126 -0.96 -18.10 2.32
C ALA A 126 0.53 -18.41 2.54
N ARG A 127 0.83 -19.54 3.18
CA ARG A 127 2.21 -19.97 3.45
C ARG A 127 3.10 -19.94 2.20
N GLY A 128 2.53 -20.25 1.03
CA GLY A 128 3.25 -20.23 -0.23
C GLY A 128 3.85 -18.87 -0.58
N ILE A 129 3.06 -17.80 -0.49
CA ILE A 129 3.57 -16.45 -0.77
C ILE A 129 4.56 -15.99 0.30
N LYS A 130 4.29 -16.30 1.57
CA LYS A 130 5.24 -16.00 2.67
C LYS A 130 6.61 -16.62 2.40
N TYR A 131 6.68 -17.91 2.14
CA TYR A 131 7.96 -18.59 1.88
C TYR A 131 8.64 -18.11 0.60
N ALA A 132 7.89 -17.82 -0.46
CA ALA A 132 8.45 -17.30 -1.71
C ALA A 132 9.08 -15.91 -1.51
N VAL A 133 8.38 -15.00 -0.81
CA VAL A 133 8.88 -13.66 -0.49
C VAL A 133 10.08 -13.74 0.44
N MET A 134 10.05 -14.57 1.49
CA MET A 134 11.21 -14.80 2.36
C MET A 134 12.43 -15.29 1.58
N GLY A 135 12.24 -16.23 0.64
CA GLY A 135 13.33 -16.71 -0.22
C GLY A 135 13.94 -15.60 -1.08
N MET A 136 13.11 -14.71 -1.63
CA MET A 136 13.57 -13.56 -2.40
C MET A 136 14.30 -12.52 -1.54
N ILE A 137 13.80 -12.25 -0.32
CA ILE A 137 14.49 -11.36 0.63
C ILE A 137 15.88 -11.93 0.97
N ALA A 138 15.97 -13.23 1.26
CA ALA A 138 17.25 -13.87 1.54
C ALA A 138 18.24 -13.72 0.36
N GLU A 139 17.79 -13.98 -0.87
CA GLU A 139 18.62 -13.80 -2.07
C GLU A 139 19.05 -12.33 -2.24
N TYR A 140 18.16 -11.38 -1.98
CA TYR A 140 18.47 -9.95 -2.08
C TYR A 140 19.55 -9.52 -1.08
N LEU A 141 19.48 -10.01 0.16
CA LEU A 141 20.43 -9.67 1.24
C LEU A 141 21.82 -10.30 1.05
N GLU A 142 21.95 -11.34 0.24
CA GLU A 142 23.24 -11.98 -0.09
C GLU A 142 24.02 -11.26 -1.20
N ARG A 143 23.43 -10.25 -1.86
CA ARG A 143 24.05 -9.47 -2.94
C ARG A 143 24.97 -8.37 -2.42
#